data_AF-A0A9P0FLK0-F1
#
_entry.id   AF-A0A9P0FLK0-F1
#
_cell.length_a   1.000
_cell.length_b   1.000
_cell.length_c   1.000
_cell.angle_alpha   90.00
_cell.angle_beta   90.00
_cell.angle_gamma   90.00
#
_symmetry.space_group_name_H-M   'P 1'
#
loop_
_entity.id
_entity.type
_entity.pdbx_description
1 polymer ?
#
loop_
_entity_poly.entity_id
_entity_poly.type
_entity_poly.pdbx_seq_one_letter_code
_entity_poly.pdbx_strand_id
1 'polypeptide(L)'
;MLQVWTAIGLLVFYLANSVTSLENGLARTPPMGWLAWERFRCNTDCKNDPENCISENLFRTMADIVVSEGYAAAGYEYVNVDDCWLEKERNQYGQLVADKTRFPRGMRSLSDYIHSKGLKFGIYEDYGNYTCAGYPGVLGYLQTDADTFASWDVDYVKLDGCYAHPSEMDQGYPEFGFHLNRTGRPMIYSCSWPVYQIYAGMQPNFTSIIQHCNVWRNFDDIQDSWASVESIIDYYGNNQDVIVPNAGPGHWNDPDMLIIGNFGLSYEQSKTQMAIWAILAAPLLMSVDLRTIRPEYKAILQNRKIIAVDQDPLGIQGRRIYKHKGIEIWSRPITPLYQNYFSYAIAFVNRRTDGTPSDVAVTLKELGLTSPTGYRVDDLYEDVDYGVLSPQTKIKVKVNPSGVVILRADVQSDYNRRVPYYSTTQKSPYNPLNQVFRVRNNGF
;
A
#
# COMPACT_ATOMS: atom_id res chain seq x y z
N MET A 1 -49.91 -22.41 -53.72
CA MET A 1 -49.85 -21.87 -52.34
C MET A 1 -48.60 -22.42 -51.68
N LEU A 2 -47.69 -21.52 -51.31
CA LEU A 2 -46.52 -21.63 -50.43
C LEU A 2 -45.35 -22.58 -50.78
N GLN A 3 -44.26 -21.95 -51.22
CA GLN A 3 -42.86 -22.35 -50.97
C GLN A 3 -42.57 -22.31 -49.46
N VAL A 4 -41.82 -23.29 -48.95
CA VAL A 4 -41.19 -23.20 -47.62
C VAL A 4 -39.68 -23.33 -47.81
N TRP A 5 -39.00 -22.24 -47.53
CA TRP A 5 -37.55 -22.12 -47.46
C TRP A 5 -37.07 -22.63 -46.10
N THR A 6 -36.21 -23.63 -46.06
CA THR A 6 -35.41 -23.97 -44.87
C THR A 6 -34.14 -23.14 -44.88
N ALA A 7 -34.07 -22.15 -43.99
CA ALA A 7 -32.91 -21.32 -43.76
C ALA A 7 -31.81 -22.10 -43.01
N ILE A 8 -30.59 -22.09 -43.56
CA ILE A 8 -29.37 -22.58 -42.92
C ILE A 8 -28.91 -21.48 -41.95
N GLY A 9 -28.94 -21.78 -40.65
CA GLY A 9 -28.39 -20.89 -39.62
C GLY A 9 -26.87 -20.96 -39.59
N LEU A 10 -26.21 -19.86 -39.96
CA LEU A 10 -24.78 -19.62 -39.72
C LEU A 10 -24.56 -19.34 -38.22
N LEU A 11 -23.87 -20.25 -37.54
CA LEU A 11 -23.40 -20.08 -36.17
C LEU A 11 -22.13 -19.22 -36.19
N VAL A 12 -22.28 -17.92 -35.95
CA VAL A 12 -21.16 -17.00 -35.73
C VAL A 12 -20.63 -17.25 -34.32
N PHE A 13 -19.47 -17.91 -34.21
CA PHE A 13 -18.71 -17.96 -32.98
C PHE A 13 -18.17 -16.55 -32.69
N TYR A 14 -18.81 -15.83 -31.77
CA TYR A 14 -18.20 -14.69 -31.12
C TYR A 14 -17.01 -15.22 -30.30
N LEU A 15 -15.79 -14.99 -30.80
CA LEU A 15 -14.60 -15.00 -29.96
C LEU A 15 -14.79 -13.87 -28.93
N ALA A 16 -15.23 -14.23 -27.73
CA ALA A 16 -15.10 -13.34 -26.60
C ALA A 16 -13.60 -13.07 -26.44
N ASN A 17 -13.17 -11.84 -26.70
CA ASN A 17 -11.89 -11.37 -26.22
C ASN A 17 -11.93 -11.50 -24.70
N SER A 18 -11.34 -12.58 -24.17
CA SER A 18 -11.04 -12.68 -22.76
C SER A 18 -10.10 -11.52 -22.45
N VAL A 19 -10.63 -10.44 -21.92
CA VAL A 19 -9.81 -9.40 -21.31
C VAL A 19 -9.15 -10.07 -20.12
N THR A 20 -7.86 -10.39 -20.26
CA THR A 20 -7.05 -10.93 -19.19
C THR A 20 -6.79 -9.81 -18.19
N SER A 21 -7.64 -9.71 -17.17
CA SER A 21 -7.36 -8.91 -15.99
C SER A 21 -6.13 -9.47 -15.26
N LEU A 22 -5.33 -8.63 -14.60
CA LEU A 22 -4.20 -8.96 -13.74
C LEU A 22 -4.64 -9.65 -12.43
N GLU A 23 -5.65 -10.51 -12.48
CA GLU A 23 -6.01 -11.41 -11.38
C GLU A 23 -4.94 -12.50 -11.24
N ASN A 24 -3.73 -12.08 -10.87
CA ASN A 24 -2.52 -12.89 -10.73
C ASN A 24 -2.44 -13.61 -9.37
N GLY A 25 -3.44 -13.43 -8.51
CA GLY A 25 -3.52 -14.07 -7.20
C GLY A 25 -2.73 -13.37 -6.09
N LEU A 26 -1.99 -12.30 -6.40
CA LEU A 26 -1.11 -11.59 -5.47
C LEU A 26 -1.78 -10.37 -4.82
N ALA A 27 -1.08 -9.75 -3.86
CA ALA A 27 -1.50 -8.54 -3.15
C ALA A 27 -2.93 -8.62 -2.60
N ARG A 28 -3.36 -9.78 -2.07
CA ARG A 28 -4.71 -9.93 -1.51
C ARG A 28 -4.92 -9.14 -0.21
N THR A 29 -3.82 -8.76 0.42
CA THR A 29 -3.70 -7.67 1.39
C THR A 29 -2.62 -6.68 0.89
N PRO A 30 -2.56 -5.44 1.41
CA PRO A 30 -1.52 -4.49 0.99
C PRO A 30 -0.12 -5.08 1.20
N PRO A 31 0.82 -4.93 0.26
CA PRO A 31 2.16 -5.48 0.42
C PRO A 31 2.91 -4.85 1.61
N MET A 32 3.66 -5.68 2.35
CA MET A 32 4.50 -5.23 3.45
C MET A 32 5.96 -5.57 3.19
N GLY A 33 6.87 -4.61 3.33
CA GLY A 33 8.28 -4.84 3.06
C GLY A 33 9.18 -3.67 3.37
N TRP A 34 10.33 -3.65 2.70
CA TRP A 34 11.33 -2.61 2.77
C TRP A 34 11.75 -2.18 1.35
N LEU A 35 11.90 -0.89 1.13
CA LEU A 35 12.25 -0.28 -0.17
C LEU A 35 13.35 0.77 0.03
N ALA A 36 14.41 0.72 -0.77
CA ALA A 36 15.62 1.51 -0.54
C ALA A 36 15.48 3.04 -0.72
N TRP A 37 14.50 3.52 -1.49
CA TRP A 37 14.52 4.85 -2.10
C TRP A 37 14.59 6.01 -1.11
N GLU A 38 13.64 6.14 -0.19
CA GLU A 38 13.56 7.34 0.66
C GLU A 38 14.83 7.56 1.48
N ARG A 39 15.33 6.50 2.11
CA ARG A 39 16.49 6.58 3.02
C ARG A 39 17.84 6.56 2.31
N PHE A 40 18.00 5.76 1.25
CA PHE A 40 19.30 5.50 0.61
C PHE A 40 19.46 6.18 -0.75
N ARG A 41 18.34 6.58 -1.38
CA ARG A 41 18.29 7.36 -2.63
C ARG A 41 19.18 6.74 -3.71
N CYS A 42 19.79 7.57 -4.54
CA CYS A 42 20.73 7.17 -5.58
C CYS A 42 22.20 7.24 -5.11
N ASN A 43 22.51 6.83 -3.88
CA ASN A 43 23.90 6.82 -3.41
C ASN A 43 24.70 5.70 -4.08
N THR A 44 25.58 6.01 -5.02
CA THR A 44 26.42 5.02 -5.72
C THR A 44 27.90 5.07 -5.31
N ASP A 45 28.28 5.94 -4.37
CA ASP A 45 29.66 6.09 -3.91
C ASP A 45 30.04 5.04 -2.85
N CYS A 46 30.17 3.79 -3.30
CA CYS A 46 30.58 2.69 -2.42
C CYS A 46 32.05 2.76 -1.98
N LYS A 47 32.85 3.68 -2.53
CA LYS A 47 34.24 3.85 -2.11
C LYS A 47 34.31 4.63 -0.80
N ASN A 48 33.55 5.72 -0.73
CA ASN A 48 33.57 6.60 0.45
C ASN A 48 32.42 6.31 1.43
N ASP A 49 31.36 5.64 0.97
CA ASP A 49 30.19 5.30 1.80
C ASP A 49 29.71 3.84 1.56
N PRO A 50 30.58 2.83 1.81
CA PRO A 50 30.34 1.43 1.45
C PRO A 50 29.15 0.78 2.17
N GLU A 51 28.74 1.33 3.31
CA GLU A 51 27.65 0.80 4.11
C GLU A 51 26.28 1.32 3.66
N ASN A 52 26.21 2.47 2.97
CA ASN A 52 24.94 3.10 2.59
C ASN A 52 24.74 3.23 1.08
N CYS A 53 25.77 2.96 0.28
CA CYS A 53 25.60 2.95 -1.16
C CYS A 53 24.67 1.80 -1.61
N ILE A 54 23.94 2.03 -2.71
CA ILE A 54 23.10 1.04 -3.38
C ILE A 54 23.98 -0.08 -3.93
N SER A 55 24.08 -1.17 -3.17
CA SER A 55 24.95 -2.30 -3.44
C SER A 55 24.34 -3.59 -2.91
N GLU A 56 24.79 -4.72 -3.45
CA GLU A 56 24.36 -6.03 -2.98
C GLU A 56 24.54 -6.21 -1.46
N ASN A 57 25.58 -5.61 -0.87
CA ASN A 57 25.84 -5.70 0.57
C ASN A 57 24.74 -5.03 1.41
N LEU A 58 24.23 -3.88 0.96
CA LEU A 58 23.12 -3.19 1.62
C LEU A 58 21.88 -4.10 1.67
N PHE A 59 21.46 -4.64 0.53
CA PHE A 59 20.24 -5.46 0.46
C PHE A 59 20.37 -6.78 1.22
N ARG A 60 21.54 -7.43 1.20
CA ARG A 60 21.77 -8.64 2.01
C ARG A 60 21.69 -8.35 3.50
N THR A 61 22.30 -7.23 3.94
CA THR A 61 22.24 -6.80 5.34
C THR A 61 20.81 -6.48 5.77
N MET A 62 20.05 -5.76 4.94
CA MET A 62 18.64 -5.47 5.24
C MET A 62 17.79 -6.75 5.27
N ALA A 63 18.00 -7.69 4.34
CA ALA A 63 17.32 -8.98 4.36
C ALA A 63 17.60 -9.78 5.64
N ASP A 64 18.86 -9.79 6.10
CA ASP A 64 19.23 -10.43 7.37
C ASP A 64 18.51 -9.80 8.56
N ILE A 65 18.46 -8.47 8.62
CA ILE A 65 17.83 -7.73 9.72
C ILE A 65 16.31 -7.87 9.70
N VAL A 66 15.68 -7.85 8.53
CA VAL A 66 14.23 -8.08 8.39
C VAL A 66 13.84 -9.40 9.06
N VAL A 67 14.67 -10.45 8.92
CA VAL A 67 14.45 -11.72 9.62
C VAL A 67 14.86 -11.66 11.08
N SER A 68 16.12 -11.30 11.38
CA SER A 68 16.69 -11.44 12.73
C SER A 68 16.04 -10.53 13.76
N GLU A 69 15.55 -9.36 13.33
CA GLU A 69 14.92 -8.38 14.21
C GLU A 69 13.39 -8.50 14.25
N GLY A 70 12.81 -9.51 13.59
CA GLY A 70 11.39 -9.89 13.73
C GLY A 70 10.41 -9.16 12.80
N TYR A 71 10.89 -8.40 11.81
CA TYR A 71 10.02 -7.75 10.83
C TYR A 71 9.31 -8.76 9.94
N ALA A 72 10.02 -9.79 9.48
CA ALA A 72 9.43 -10.92 8.76
C ALA A 72 8.33 -11.60 9.58
N ALA A 73 8.57 -11.81 10.88
CA ALA A 73 7.59 -12.38 11.79
C ALA A 73 6.37 -11.46 12.01
N ALA A 74 6.50 -10.15 11.79
CA ALA A 74 5.41 -9.17 11.84
C ALA A 74 4.64 -9.07 10.50
N GLY A 75 5.19 -9.59 9.40
CA GLY A 75 4.54 -9.64 8.08
C GLY A 75 5.34 -8.97 6.95
N TYR A 76 6.44 -8.28 7.25
CA TYR A 76 7.27 -7.63 6.24
C TYR A 76 8.08 -8.67 5.44
N GLU A 77 7.67 -8.94 4.21
CA GLU A 77 8.22 -10.03 3.40
C GLU A 77 8.99 -9.57 2.16
N TYR A 78 8.79 -8.35 1.68
CA TYR A 78 9.47 -7.83 0.48
C TYR A 78 10.74 -7.05 0.80
N VAL A 79 11.81 -7.26 0.03
CA VAL A 79 13.03 -6.43 0.02
C VAL A 79 13.23 -5.91 -1.41
N ASN A 80 12.96 -4.62 -1.59
CA ASN A 80 12.84 -4.00 -2.91
C ASN A 80 14.03 -3.08 -3.19
N VAL A 81 14.72 -3.37 -4.30
CA VAL A 81 15.69 -2.49 -4.95
C VAL A 81 14.91 -1.39 -5.69
N ASP A 82 15.33 -0.14 -5.52
CA ASP A 82 14.80 0.99 -6.28
C ASP A 82 15.79 1.42 -7.38
N ASP A 83 15.69 2.65 -7.92
CA ASP A 83 16.57 3.15 -8.99
C ASP A 83 18.07 3.03 -8.63
N CYS A 84 18.91 3.21 -9.65
CA CYS A 84 20.37 3.26 -9.56
C CYS A 84 21.09 1.93 -9.32
N TRP A 85 20.44 0.79 -9.56
CA TRP A 85 21.08 -0.54 -9.47
C TRP A 85 21.86 -0.94 -10.75
N LEU A 86 21.57 -0.28 -11.87
CA LEU A 86 22.02 -0.60 -13.23
C LEU A 86 23.45 -0.13 -13.54
N GLU A 87 24.07 -0.77 -14.54
CA GLU A 87 25.08 -0.15 -15.41
C GLU A 87 24.46 0.96 -16.27
N LYS A 88 25.28 1.86 -16.81
CA LYS A 88 24.79 2.92 -17.71
C LYS A 88 24.40 2.43 -19.11
N GLU A 89 24.78 1.20 -19.46
CA GLU A 89 24.50 0.60 -20.76
C GLU A 89 23.97 -0.83 -20.60
N ARG A 90 23.05 -1.19 -21.50
CA ARG A 90 22.60 -2.58 -21.68
C ARG A 90 23.74 -3.42 -22.27
N ASN A 91 23.68 -4.74 -22.11
CA ASN A 91 24.66 -5.62 -22.77
C ASN A 91 24.42 -5.70 -24.29
N GLN A 92 25.31 -6.40 -25.00
CA GLN A 92 25.23 -6.59 -26.46
C GLN A 92 23.94 -7.30 -26.96
N TYR A 93 23.17 -7.92 -26.05
CA TYR A 93 21.90 -8.57 -26.34
C TYR A 93 20.69 -7.70 -25.98
N GLY A 94 20.91 -6.44 -25.57
CA GLY A 94 19.86 -5.51 -25.16
C GLY A 94 19.31 -5.75 -23.75
N GLN A 95 19.94 -6.60 -22.94
CA GLN A 95 19.45 -6.89 -21.58
C GLN A 95 20.01 -5.88 -20.57
N LEU A 96 19.20 -5.59 -19.54
CA LEU A 96 19.64 -4.84 -18.37
C LEU A 96 20.79 -5.56 -17.65
N VAL A 97 21.72 -4.77 -17.12
CA VAL A 97 22.91 -5.27 -16.42
C VAL A 97 23.01 -4.53 -15.09
N ALA A 98 23.11 -5.28 -14.00
CA ALA A 98 23.42 -4.67 -12.70
C ALA A 98 24.85 -4.14 -12.69
N ASP A 99 25.08 -3.03 -12.00
CA ASP A 99 26.42 -2.46 -11.84
C ASP A 99 27.40 -3.51 -11.31
N LYS A 100 28.46 -3.78 -12.09
CA LYS A 100 29.36 -4.91 -11.83
C LYS A 100 30.22 -4.72 -10.59
N THR A 101 30.39 -3.49 -10.13
CA THR A 101 31.17 -3.17 -8.93
C THR A 101 30.29 -3.30 -7.69
N ARG A 102 29.05 -2.80 -7.76
CA ARG A 102 28.13 -2.75 -6.62
C ARG A 102 27.31 -4.03 -6.45
N PHE A 103 27.09 -4.77 -7.54
CA PHE A 103 26.38 -6.05 -7.60
C PHE A 103 27.23 -7.10 -8.33
N PRO A 104 28.43 -7.44 -7.83
CA PRO A 104 29.39 -8.30 -8.54
C PRO A 104 28.89 -9.74 -8.78
N ARG A 105 27.90 -10.20 -8.00
CA ARG A 105 27.25 -11.52 -8.18
C ARG A 105 25.97 -11.47 -9.03
N GLY A 106 25.53 -10.28 -9.44
CA GLY A 106 24.30 -10.06 -10.22
C GLY A 106 23.00 -10.20 -9.42
N MET A 107 21.90 -9.72 -10.01
CA MET A 107 20.59 -9.66 -9.35
C MET A 107 20.00 -11.03 -9.03
N ARG A 108 20.24 -12.03 -9.90
CA ARG A 108 19.83 -13.41 -9.62
C ARG A 108 20.38 -13.93 -8.31
N SER A 109 21.68 -13.69 -8.03
CA SER A 109 22.31 -14.14 -6.79
C SER A 109 21.78 -13.40 -5.56
N LEU A 110 21.39 -12.13 -5.71
CA LEU A 110 20.72 -11.38 -4.65
C LEU A 110 19.31 -11.91 -4.38
N SER A 111 18.56 -12.20 -5.44
CA SER A 111 17.23 -12.83 -5.37
C SER A 111 17.29 -14.18 -4.64
N ASP A 112 18.19 -15.08 -5.07
CA ASP A 112 18.40 -16.40 -4.44
C ASP A 112 18.74 -16.25 -2.94
N TYR A 113 19.52 -15.22 -2.57
CA TYR A 113 19.83 -14.96 -1.16
C TYR A 113 18.60 -14.52 -0.37
N ILE A 114 17.83 -13.58 -0.89
CA ILE A 114 16.61 -13.07 -0.24
C ILE A 114 15.60 -14.22 -0.07
N HIS A 115 15.43 -15.07 -1.10
CA HIS A 115 14.60 -16.27 -1.00
C HIS A 115 15.11 -17.28 0.03
N SER A 116 16.44 -17.45 0.17
CA SER A 116 17.02 -18.33 1.19
C SER A 116 16.69 -17.90 2.63
N LYS A 117 16.27 -16.64 2.82
CA LYS A 117 15.80 -16.07 4.10
C LYS A 117 14.29 -16.18 4.28
N GLY A 118 13.57 -16.75 3.31
CA GLY A 118 12.10 -16.81 3.30
C GLY A 118 11.43 -15.47 2.94
N LEU A 119 12.19 -14.53 2.39
CA LEU A 119 11.70 -13.22 1.93
C LEU A 119 11.47 -13.23 0.42
N LYS A 120 10.93 -12.13 -0.12
CA LYS A 120 10.62 -11.89 -1.52
C LYS A 120 11.46 -10.75 -2.07
N PHE A 121 11.94 -10.89 -3.29
CA PHE A 121 12.83 -9.92 -3.93
C PHE A 121 12.06 -8.98 -4.87
N GLY A 122 12.20 -7.67 -4.68
CA GLY A 122 11.64 -6.68 -5.59
C GLY A 122 12.71 -5.90 -6.35
N ILE A 123 12.35 -5.49 -7.57
CA ILE A 123 13.20 -4.68 -8.45
C ILE A 123 12.42 -3.46 -8.96
N TYR A 124 13.17 -2.46 -9.39
CA TYR A 124 12.67 -1.24 -9.99
C TYR A 124 13.03 -1.21 -11.47
N GLU A 125 12.12 -0.66 -12.26
CA GLU A 125 12.42 -0.08 -13.55
C GLU A 125 11.58 1.16 -13.86
N ASP A 126 11.80 1.76 -15.02
CA ASP A 126 11.04 2.90 -15.51
C ASP A 126 10.48 2.61 -16.91
N TYR A 127 9.19 2.92 -17.13
CA TYR A 127 8.52 2.77 -18.42
C TYR A 127 9.29 3.46 -19.55
N GLY A 128 9.84 4.66 -19.32
CA GLY A 128 10.42 5.53 -20.34
C GLY A 128 11.76 5.09 -20.93
N ASN A 129 12.41 6.03 -21.64
CA ASN A 129 13.73 5.77 -22.25
C ASN A 129 14.85 5.64 -21.20
N TYR A 130 14.67 6.30 -20.06
CA TYR A 130 15.61 6.28 -18.94
C TYR A 130 14.83 6.22 -17.63
N THR A 131 15.46 5.67 -16.60
CA THR A 131 15.01 5.86 -15.23
C THR A 131 15.11 7.31 -14.80
N CYS A 132 14.40 7.71 -13.75
CA CYS A 132 14.49 9.06 -13.20
C CYS A 132 15.94 9.50 -12.87
N ALA A 133 16.83 8.58 -12.49
CA ALA A 133 18.26 8.84 -12.28
C ALA A 133 19.15 8.68 -13.53
N GLY A 134 18.55 8.54 -14.72
CA GLY A 134 19.25 8.49 -16.01
C GLY A 134 19.98 7.17 -16.26
N TYR A 135 19.42 6.03 -15.83
CA TYR A 135 19.85 4.69 -16.25
C TYR A 135 18.94 4.17 -17.38
N PRO A 136 19.29 3.10 -18.13
CA PRO A 136 18.44 2.62 -19.23
C PRO A 136 17.03 2.21 -18.77
N GLY A 137 15.97 2.77 -19.37
CA GLY A 137 14.57 2.41 -19.11
C GLY A 137 14.04 1.35 -20.09
N VAL A 138 12.78 0.92 -19.94
CA VAL A 138 12.24 -0.27 -20.63
C VAL A 138 11.67 -0.03 -22.05
N LEU A 139 11.52 1.23 -22.50
CA LEU A 139 11.03 1.49 -23.87
C LEU A 139 11.88 0.78 -24.94
N GLY A 140 11.22 0.01 -25.81
CA GLY A 140 11.87 -0.81 -26.84
C GLY A 140 12.37 -2.18 -26.35
N TYR A 141 12.28 -2.47 -25.04
CA TYR A 141 12.77 -3.71 -24.42
C TYR A 141 11.75 -4.37 -23.48
N LEU A 142 10.47 -3.96 -23.51
CA LEU A 142 9.42 -4.42 -22.58
C LEU A 142 9.39 -5.94 -22.36
N GLN A 143 9.38 -6.73 -23.45
CA GLN A 143 9.41 -8.19 -23.35
C GLN A 143 10.74 -8.71 -22.78
N THR A 144 11.87 -8.21 -23.30
CA THR A 144 13.22 -8.61 -22.87
C THR A 144 13.43 -8.37 -21.38
N ASP A 145 12.94 -7.25 -20.85
CA ASP A 145 13.11 -6.89 -19.44
C ASP A 145 12.18 -7.68 -18.54
N ALA A 146 10.94 -7.93 -18.96
CA ALA A 146 10.04 -8.85 -18.27
C ALA A 146 10.64 -10.28 -18.18
N ASP A 147 11.16 -10.81 -19.29
CA ASP A 147 11.81 -12.12 -19.34
C ASP A 147 13.08 -12.14 -18.46
N THR A 148 13.82 -11.02 -18.41
CA THR A 148 15.01 -10.86 -17.56
C THR A 148 14.63 -10.92 -16.08
N PHE A 149 13.60 -10.19 -15.65
CA PHE A 149 13.13 -10.22 -14.26
C PHE A 149 12.62 -11.58 -13.83
N ALA A 150 11.88 -12.27 -14.71
CA ALA A 150 11.47 -13.65 -14.46
C ALA A 150 12.66 -14.59 -14.33
N SER A 151 13.69 -14.45 -15.18
CA SER A 151 14.91 -15.27 -15.11
C SER A 151 15.73 -15.05 -13.83
N TRP A 152 15.61 -13.87 -13.22
CA TRP A 152 16.21 -13.53 -11.93
C TRP A 152 15.34 -13.90 -10.73
N ASP A 153 14.20 -14.53 -10.97
CA ASP A 153 13.22 -14.88 -9.95
C ASP A 153 12.73 -13.66 -9.13
N VAL A 154 12.45 -12.53 -9.78
CA VAL A 154 11.86 -11.34 -9.12
C VAL A 154 10.41 -11.60 -8.69
N ASP A 155 9.99 -11.09 -7.53
CA ASP A 155 8.63 -11.25 -6.97
C ASP A 155 7.80 -9.96 -7.00
N TYR A 156 8.45 -8.80 -7.18
CA TYR A 156 7.83 -7.48 -7.16
C TYR A 156 8.55 -6.58 -8.16
N VAL A 157 7.80 -5.89 -9.02
CA VAL A 157 8.33 -4.93 -10.00
C VAL A 157 7.65 -3.58 -9.77
N LYS A 158 8.42 -2.57 -9.39
CA LYS A 158 8.01 -1.16 -9.47
C LYS A 158 8.35 -0.64 -10.86
N LEU A 159 7.38 -0.06 -11.57
CA LEU A 159 7.61 0.62 -12.84
C LEU A 159 7.29 2.10 -12.71
N ASP A 160 8.33 2.92 -12.76
CA ASP A 160 8.25 4.37 -12.78
C ASP A 160 7.90 4.91 -14.18
N GLY A 161 7.84 6.23 -14.34
CA GLY A 161 7.35 6.84 -15.58
C GLY A 161 8.12 8.09 -16.04
N CYS A 162 9.37 8.29 -15.59
CA CYS A 162 10.19 9.37 -16.09
C CYS A 162 10.52 9.16 -17.58
N TYR A 163 10.86 10.23 -18.30
CA TYR A 163 11.28 10.16 -19.70
C TYR A 163 10.28 9.45 -20.67
N ALA A 164 9.00 9.41 -20.31
CA ALA A 164 7.88 8.97 -21.13
C ALA A 164 6.81 10.07 -21.20
N HIS A 165 6.02 10.12 -22.27
CA HIS A 165 4.90 11.06 -22.32
C HIS A 165 3.70 10.48 -21.56
N PRO A 166 3.03 11.22 -20.64
CA PRO A 166 1.92 10.70 -19.84
C PRO A 166 0.73 10.13 -20.64
N SER A 167 0.55 10.55 -21.90
CA SER A 167 -0.47 10.00 -22.80
C SER A 167 -0.15 8.60 -23.35
N GLU A 168 1.10 8.14 -23.24
CA GLU A 168 1.51 6.81 -23.70
C GLU A 168 1.28 5.74 -22.62
N MET A 169 1.06 6.17 -21.36
CA MET A 169 0.98 5.27 -20.21
C MET A 169 -0.28 4.40 -20.22
N ASP A 170 -1.39 4.86 -20.81
CA ASP A 170 -2.61 4.07 -21.02
C ASP A 170 -2.39 2.82 -21.90
N GLN A 171 -1.31 2.78 -22.68
CA GLN A 171 -0.92 1.63 -23.48
C GLN A 171 0.30 0.91 -22.89
N GLY A 172 1.32 1.69 -22.50
CA GLY A 172 2.61 1.18 -22.07
C GLY A 172 2.58 0.35 -20.78
N TYR A 173 1.89 0.83 -19.75
CA TYR A 173 1.80 0.09 -18.48
C TYR A 173 1.04 -1.23 -18.63
N PRO A 174 -0.13 -1.28 -19.31
CA PRO A 174 -0.79 -2.54 -19.66
C PRO A 174 0.07 -3.48 -20.52
N GLU A 175 0.81 -2.97 -21.50
CA GLU A 175 1.68 -3.77 -22.36
C GLU A 175 2.82 -4.41 -21.56
N PHE A 176 3.49 -3.65 -20.70
CA PHE A 176 4.52 -4.22 -19.83
C PHE A 176 3.93 -5.25 -18.85
N GLY A 177 2.76 -4.98 -18.27
CA GLY A 177 2.04 -5.94 -17.43
C GLY A 177 1.67 -7.23 -18.17
N PHE A 178 1.29 -7.13 -19.45
CA PHE A 178 1.07 -8.30 -20.31
C PHE A 178 2.34 -9.14 -20.48
N HIS A 179 3.50 -8.50 -20.71
CA HIS A 179 4.78 -9.20 -20.81
C HIS A 179 5.18 -9.87 -19.50
N LEU A 180 5.04 -9.19 -18.35
CA LEU A 180 5.26 -9.78 -17.03
C LEU A 180 4.42 -11.05 -16.83
N ASN A 181 3.12 -11.00 -17.15
CA ASN A 181 2.23 -12.15 -17.02
C ASN A 181 2.63 -13.31 -17.96
N ARG A 182 3.10 -13.00 -19.18
CA ARG A 182 3.51 -13.99 -20.18
C ARG A 182 4.71 -14.83 -19.76
N THR A 183 5.55 -14.32 -18.86
CA THR A 183 6.68 -15.07 -18.30
C THR A 183 6.23 -16.29 -17.48
N GLY A 184 4.99 -16.29 -16.99
CA GLY A 184 4.44 -17.32 -16.11
C GLY A 184 4.93 -17.23 -14.65
N ARG A 185 5.81 -16.27 -14.32
CA ARG A 185 6.23 -16.00 -12.95
C ARG A 185 5.28 -14.98 -12.30
N PRO A 186 4.62 -15.31 -11.17
CA PRO A 186 3.83 -14.34 -10.43
C PRO A 186 4.71 -13.21 -9.86
N MET A 187 4.45 -11.98 -10.27
CA MET A 187 5.13 -10.76 -9.81
C MET A 187 4.08 -9.73 -9.39
N ILE A 188 4.25 -9.12 -8.21
CA ILE A 188 3.49 -7.90 -7.88
C ILE A 188 3.92 -6.81 -8.86
N TYR A 189 2.96 -6.15 -9.49
CA TYR A 189 3.23 -5.04 -10.38
C TYR A 189 2.76 -3.72 -9.76
N SER A 190 3.73 -2.88 -9.37
CA SER A 190 3.54 -1.56 -8.79
C SER A 190 3.75 -0.48 -9.86
N CYS A 191 2.72 0.33 -10.11
CA CYS A 191 2.68 1.26 -11.22
C CYS A 191 2.72 2.71 -10.73
N SER A 192 3.71 3.50 -11.15
CA SER A 192 3.68 4.95 -10.95
C SER A 192 2.77 5.68 -11.95
N TRP A 193 2.09 4.97 -12.83
CA TRP A 193 1.25 5.54 -13.88
C TRP A 193 0.33 6.71 -13.44
N PRO A 194 -0.50 6.60 -12.37
CA PRO A 194 -1.45 7.67 -12.05
C PRO A 194 -0.77 8.99 -11.71
N VAL A 195 0.33 8.99 -10.94
CA VAL A 195 0.97 10.23 -10.48
C VAL A 195 1.47 11.09 -11.66
N TYR A 196 2.05 10.48 -12.70
CA TYR A 196 2.53 11.21 -13.88
C TYR A 196 1.37 11.80 -14.71
N GLN A 197 0.26 11.08 -14.84
CA GLN A 197 -0.93 11.60 -15.51
C GLN A 197 -1.58 12.74 -14.73
N ILE A 198 -1.67 12.60 -13.40
CA ILE A 198 -2.20 13.64 -12.51
C ILE A 198 -1.38 14.93 -12.63
N TYR A 199 -0.05 14.84 -12.63
CA TYR A 199 0.82 16.00 -12.84
C TYR A 199 0.67 16.66 -14.21
N ALA A 200 0.33 15.88 -15.23
CA ALA A 200 0.03 16.39 -16.56
C ALA A 200 -1.39 16.98 -16.69
N GLY A 201 -2.17 17.02 -15.61
CA GLY A 201 -3.56 17.46 -15.62
C GLY A 201 -4.51 16.47 -16.30
N MET A 202 -4.07 15.23 -16.49
CA MET A 202 -4.87 14.14 -17.05
C MET A 202 -5.62 13.40 -15.94
N GLN A 203 -6.75 12.79 -16.29
CA GLN A 203 -7.53 11.97 -15.38
C GLN A 203 -7.12 10.50 -15.54
N PRO A 204 -6.56 9.85 -14.51
CA PRO A 204 -6.18 8.45 -14.60
C PRO A 204 -7.38 7.54 -14.85
N ASN A 205 -7.21 6.58 -15.75
CA ASN A 205 -8.21 5.54 -15.99
C ASN A 205 -8.10 4.42 -14.94
N PHE A 206 -8.68 4.64 -13.75
CA PHE A 206 -8.61 3.66 -12.67
C PHE A 206 -9.21 2.29 -13.02
N THR A 207 -10.15 2.23 -13.97
CA THR A 207 -10.68 0.93 -14.45
C THR A 207 -9.57 0.11 -15.10
N SER A 208 -8.75 0.74 -15.95
CA SER A 208 -7.62 0.08 -16.60
C SER A 208 -6.49 -0.21 -15.60
N ILE A 209 -6.19 0.75 -14.71
CA ILE A 209 -5.15 0.57 -13.68
C ILE A 209 -5.48 -0.64 -12.78
N ILE A 210 -6.72 -0.77 -12.30
CA ILE A 210 -7.15 -1.94 -11.50
C ILE A 210 -6.97 -3.25 -12.28
N GLN A 211 -7.23 -3.23 -13.59
CA GLN A 211 -7.07 -4.41 -14.44
C GLN A 211 -5.62 -4.79 -14.70
N HIS A 212 -4.67 -3.87 -14.52
CA HIS A 212 -3.29 -4.05 -14.98
C HIS A 212 -2.22 -3.83 -13.92
N CYS A 213 -2.55 -3.39 -12.71
CA CYS A 213 -1.61 -3.08 -11.64
C CYS A 213 -2.10 -3.65 -10.30
N ASN A 214 -1.18 -4.16 -9.48
CA ASN A 214 -1.50 -4.58 -8.12
C ASN A 214 -1.48 -3.43 -7.12
N VAL A 215 -0.65 -2.42 -7.38
CA VAL A 215 -0.44 -1.26 -6.52
C VAL A 215 -0.15 -0.07 -7.44
N TRP A 216 -0.54 1.14 -7.05
CA TRP A 216 -0.19 2.33 -7.83
C TRP A 216 0.01 3.60 -7.00
N ARG A 217 1.04 4.37 -7.36
CA ARG A 217 1.34 5.67 -6.75
C ARG A 217 0.41 6.74 -7.31
N ASN A 218 -0.32 7.42 -6.43
CA ASN A 218 -1.28 8.46 -6.81
C ASN A 218 -0.74 9.89 -6.73
N PHE A 219 0.31 10.10 -5.93
CA PHE A 219 0.71 11.45 -5.51
C PHE A 219 2.22 11.53 -5.31
N ASP A 220 2.69 12.72 -4.96
CA ASP A 220 4.08 13.11 -4.75
C ASP A 220 4.89 12.10 -3.95
N ASP A 221 6.18 12.01 -4.29
CA ASP A 221 7.16 11.26 -3.51
C ASP A 221 7.23 11.79 -2.09
N ILE A 222 7.13 10.86 -1.14
CA ILE A 222 7.33 11.18 0.26
C ILE A 222 8.78 11.62 0.49
N GLN A 223 8.92 12.66 1.30
CA GLN A 223 10.20 13.15 1.80
C GLN A 223 10.24 13.00 3.31
N ASP A 224 11.42 12.85 3.88
CA ASP A 224 11.64 12.77 5.33
C ASP A 224 11.29 14.08 6.07
N SER A 225 10.01 14.40 6.13
CA SER A 225 9.47 15.59 6.79
C SER A 225 8.00 15.42 7.13
N TRP A 226 7.59 16.01 8.26
CA TRP A 226 6.18 16.03 8.64
C TRP A 226 5.29 16.72 7.58
N ALA A 227 5.80 17.79 6.94
CA ALA A 227 5.05 18.50 5.90
C ALA A 227 4.69 17.61 4.70
N SER A 228 5.58 16.69 4.32
CA SER A 228 5.32 15.72 3.24
C SER A 228 4.28 14.68 3.65
N VAL A 229 4.35 14.16 4.88
CA VAL A 229 3.30 13.27 5.41
C VAL A 229 1.95 13.99 5.42
N GLU A 230 1.91 15.24 5.88
CA GLU A 230 0.69 16.05 5.90
C GLU A 230 0.10 16.30 4.51
N SER A 231 0.94 16.61 3.51
CA SER A 231 0.47 16.84 2.14
C SER A 231 -0.15 15.59 1.53
N ILE A 232 0.44 14.41 1.79
CA ILE A 232 -0.09 13.11 1.36
C ILE A 232 -1.42 12.82 2.05
N ILE A 233 -1.50 12.99 3.39
CA ILE A 233 -2.74 12.80 4.15
C ILE A 233 -3.85 13.72 3.61
N ASP A 234 -3.53 14.98 3.32
CA ASP A 234 -4.50 15.93 2.76
C ASP A 234 -4.91 15.57 1.33
N TYR A 235 -3.98 15.13 0.47
CA TYR A 235 -4.31 14.68 -0.88
C TYR A 235 -5.30 13.51 -0.85
N TYR A 236 -5.00 12.46 -0.08
CA TYR A 236 -5.87 11.29 0.05
C TYR A 236 -7.22 11.65 0.67
N GLY A 237 -7.23 12.53 1.67
CA GLY A 237 -8.46 12.97 2.34
C GLY A 237 -9.31 13.94 1.53
N ASN A 238 -8.71 14.71 0.61
CA ASN A 238 -9.42 15.65 -0.26
C ASN A 238 -9.94 14.97 -1.53
N ASN A 239 -9.29 13.90 -2.00
CA ASN A 239 -9.63 13.17 -3.23
C ASN A 239 -10.28 11.80 -2.96
N GLN A 240 -10.69 11.53 -1.72
CA GLN A 240 -11.20 10.22 -1.27
C GLN A 240 -12.44 9.70 -2.03
N ASP A 241 -13.29 10.57 -2.59
CA ASP A 241 -14.45 10.14 -3.39
C ASP A 241 -14.03 9.46 -4.70
N VAL A 242 -12.85 9.82 -5.23
CA VAL A 242 -12.29 9.22 -6.44
C VAL A 242 -11.38 8.04 -6.10
N ILE A 243 -10.54 8.16 -5.09
CA ILE A 243 -9.45 7.20 -4.80
C ILE A 243 -9.94 5.95 -4.07
N VAL A 244 -10.75 6.11 -3.02
CA VAL A 244 -11.12 5.01 -2.11
C VAL A 244 -11.87 3.86 -2.81
N PRO A 245 -12.81 4.10 -3.75
CA PRO A 245 -13.52 3.01 -4.42
C PRO A 245 -12.63 2.08 -5.26
N ASN A 246 -11.40 2.51 -5.59
CA ASN A 246 -10.49 1.77 -6.45
C ASN A 246 -9.56 0.81 -5.69
N ALA A 247 -9.50 0.89 -4.35
CA ALA A 247 -8.68 -0.01 -3.54
C ALA A 247 -9.46 -1.29 -3.15
N GLY A 248 -8.79 -2.43 -3.19
CA GLY A 248 -9.33 -3.72 -2.79
C GLY A 248 -8.32 -4.87 -2.94
N PRO A 249 -8.71 -6.09 -2.53
CA PRO A 249 -7.84 -7.26 -2.61
C PRO A 249 -7.28 -7.53 -4.02
N GLY A 250 -6.00 -7.24 -4.20
CA GLY A 250 -5.26 -7.40 -5.45
C GLY A 250 -4.91 -6.09 -6.16
N HIS A 251 -5.43 -4.95 -5.70
CA HIS A 251 -5.31 -3.65 -6.37
C HIS A 251 -5.38 -2.48 -5.34
N TRP A 252 -4.25 -1.86 -4.99
CA TRP A 252 -4.15 -0.90 -3.89
C TRP A 252 -3.67 0.49 -4.30
N ASN A 253 -4.20 1.51 -3.63
CA ASN A 253 -3.63 2.85 -3.68
C ASN A 253 -2.34 2.91 -2.84
N ASP A 254 -1.31 3.56 -3.37
CA ASP A 254 -0.01 3.72 -2.72
C ASP A 254 0.27 5.19 -2.35
N PRO A 255 0.19 5.55 -1.05
CA PRO A 255 0.58 6.86 -0.53
C PRO A 255 2.10 7.00 -0.31
N ASP A 256 2.91 6.09 -0.88
CA ASP A 256 4.35 6.00 -0.76
C ASP A 256 4.86 5.45 0.59
N MET A 257 6.18 5.33 0.72
CA MET A 257 6.88 4.61 1.79
C MET A 257 6.61 5.12 3.21
N LEU A 258 6.83 4.24 4.19
CA LEU A 258 6.95 4.59 5.61
C LEU A 258 8.36 5.13 5.91
N ILE A 259 8.44 6.33 6.49
CA ILE A 259 9.70 7.01 6.86
C ILE A 259 9.97 6.95 8.38
N ILE A 260 9.28 6.04 9.06
CA ILE A 260 9.30 5.89 10.52
C ILE A 260 10.69 5.42 10.96
N GLY A 261 11.32 6.22 11.81
CA GLY A 261 12.68 5.94 12.32
C GLY A 261 13.81 6.61 11.52
N ASN A 262 13.49 7.38 10.48
CA ASN A 262 14.42 8.31 9.85
C ASN A 262 14.58 9.58 10.72
N PHE A 263 14.76 10.75 10.11
CA PHE A 263 15.22 11.95 10.80
C PHE A 263 14.13 13.02 10.96
N GLY A 264 13.15 13.05 10.06
CA GLY A 264 12.19 14.15 9.91
C GLY A 264 10.89 14.01 10.71
N LEU A 265 10.61 12.82 11.26
CA LEU A 265 9.40 12.57 12.06
C LEU A 265 9.70 12.46 13.56
N SER A 266 8.94 13.21 14.35
CA SER A 266 8.84 12.98 15.79
C SER A 266 8.19 11.61 16.09
N TYR A 267 8.27 11.19 17.35
CA TYR A 267 7.61 9.96 17.79
C TYR A 267 6.09 10.00 17.54
N GLU A 268 5.43 11.11 17.86
CA GLU A 268 3.98 11.29 17.62
C GLU A 268 3.63 11.29 16.13
N GLN A 269 4.44 11.96 15.31
CA GLN A 269 4.25 12.00 13.86
C GLN A 269 4.44 10.62 13.21
N SER A 270 5.39 9.83 13.73
CA SER A 270 5.60 8.44 13.32
C SER A 270 4.41 7.55 13.66
N LYS A 271 3.83 7.72 14.86
CA LYS A 271 2.56 7.05 15.23
C LYS A 271 1.44 7.42 14.27
N THR A 272 1.35 8.71 13.91
CA THR A 272 0.34 9.22 12.95
C THR A 272 0.50 8.62 11.56
N GLN A 273 1.72 8.56 11.01
CA GLN A 273 1.95 7.96 9.69
C GLN A 273 1.48 6.50 9.66
N MET A 274 1.95 5.66 10.61
CA MET A 274 1.57 4.24 10.66
C MET A 274 0.05 4.05 10.80
N ALA A 275 -0.60 4.85 11.65
CA ALA A 275 -2.05 4.76 11.86
C ALA A 275 -2.83 5.15 10.60
N ILE A 276 -2.44 6.23 9.91
CA ILE A 276 -3.15 6.66 8.71
C ILE A 276 -2.90 5.73 7.53
N TRP A 277 -1.67 5.23 7.34
CA TRP A 277 -1.39 4.24 6.29
C TRP A 277 -2.23 2.97 6.51
N ALA A 278 -2.34 2.49 7.75
CA ALA A 278 -3.22 1.36 8.08
C ALA A 278 -4.71 1.67 7.85
N ILE A 279 -5.18 2.88 8.14
CA ILE A 279 -6.57 3.28 7.80
C ILE A 279 -6.78 3.35 6.28
N LEU A 280 -5.76 3.75 5.52
CA LEU A 280 -5.82 3.86 4.06
C LEU A 280 -5.69 2.51 3.34
N ALA A 281 -5.43 1.40 4.05
CA ALA A 281 -5.09 0.11 3.43
C ALA A 281 -3.90 0.23 2.46
N ALA A 282 -2.89 0.98 2.89
CA ALA A 282 -1.71 1.29 2.09
C ALA A 282 -0.67 0.16 2.17
N PRO A 283 0.19 -0.01 1.15
CA PRO A 283 1.40 -0.79 1.32
C PRO A 283 2.20 -0.29 2.55
N LEU A 284 2.67 -1.21 3.39
CA LEU A 284 3.58 -0.89 4.49
C LEU A 284 5.02 -1.16 4.05
N LEU A 285 5.52 -0.31 3.17
CA LEU A 285 6.88 -0.37 2.64
C LEU A 285 7.80 0.56 3.45
N MET A 286 8.59 -0.01 4.34
CA MET A 286 9.58 0.73 5.14
C MET A 286 10.70 1.25 4.25
N SER A 287 11.14 2.49 4.45
CA SER A 287 12.40 2.99 3.89
C SER A 287 13.21 3.65 4.98
N VAL A 288 13.96 2.84 5.72
CA VAL A 288 14.73 3.24 6.91
C VAL A 288 15.95 2.35 7.06
N ASP A 289 17.00 2.85 7.71
CA ASP A 289 18.16 2.03 8.05
C ASP A 289 17.86 1.14 9.27
N LEU A 290 17.54 -0.13 9.01
CA LEU A 290 17.17 -1.08 10.06
C LEU A 290 18.33 -1.47 10.99
N ARG A 291 19.58 -1.16 10.63
CA ARG A 291 20.77 -1.41 11.48
C ARG A 291 20.78 -0.52 12.72
N THR A 292 20.19 0.68 12.60
CA THR A 292 20.34 1.76 13.59
C THR A 292 18.99 2.33 14.08
N ILE A 293 17.86 1.75 13.63
CA ILE A 293 16.54 2.19 14.06
C ILE A 293 16.36 2.07 15.58
N ARG A 294 15.86 3.15 16.21
CA ARG A 294 15.66 3.16 17.67
C ARG A 294 14.49 2.24 18.06
N PRO A 295 14.54 1.57 19.23
CA PRO A 295 13.55 0.58 19.65
C PRO A 295 12.09 1.07 19.61
N GLU A 296 11.84 2.32 19.95
CA GLU A 296 10.50 2.93 19.97
C GLU A 296 9.88 3.08 18.57
N TYR A 297 10.68 3.32 17.53
CA TYR A 297 10.20 3.37 16.14
C TYR A 297 10.06 1.97 15.55
N LYS A 298 10.97 1.05 15.91
CA LYS A 298 10.81 -0.38 15.62
C LYS A 298 9.49 -0.92 16.20
N ALA A 299 9.13 -0.52 17.42
CA ALA A 299 7.88 -0.94 18.06
C ALA A 299 6.63 -0.43 17.32
N ILE A 300 6.68 0.79 16.74
CA ILE A 300 5.60 1.31 15.88
C ILE A 300 5.44 0.41 14.65
N LEU A 301 6.54 0.16 13.93
CA LEU A 301 6.54 -0.67 12.72
C LEU A 301 6.10 -2.11 13.00
N GLN A 302 6.45 -2.68 14.15
CA GLN A 302 6.09 -4.06 14.52
C GLN A 302 4.77 -4.17 15.29
N ASN A 303 3.98 -3.10 15.40
CA ASN A 303 2.71 -3.13 16.13
C ASN A 303 1.69 -4.04 15.41
N ARG A 304 1.60 -5.29 15.88
CA ARG A 304 0.71 -6.32 15.30
C ARG A 304 -0.78 -5.92 15.33
N LYS A 305 -1.21 -5.10 16.30
CA LYS A 305 -2.62 -4.66 16.36
C LYS A 305 -2.95 -3.72 15.20
N ILE A 306 -2.03 -2.82 14.84
CA ILE A 306 -2.21 -1.87 13.73
C ILE A 306 -1.94 -2.56 12.38
N ILE A 307 -0.94 -3.44 12.30
CA ILE A 307 -0.74 -4.30 11.12
C ILE A 307 -2.00 -5.11 10.82
N ALA A 308 -2.69 -5.63 11.84
CA ALA A 308 -3.95 -6.35 11.61
C ALA A 308 -5.10 -5.47 11.10
N VAL A 309 -5.07 -4.16 11.37
CA VAL A 309 -5.99 -3.21 10.73
C VAL A 309 -5.62 -3.05 9.26
N ASP A 310 -4.34 -2.84 8.97
CA ASP A 310 -3.83 -2.69 7.61
C ASP A 310 -4.17 -3.91 6.73
N GLN A 311 -3.85 -5.09 7.25
CA GLN A 311 -3.99 -6.40 6.61
C GLN A 311 -5.41 -7.00 6.73
N ASP A 312 -6.43 -6.20 7.09
CA ASP A 312 -7.79 -6.69 7.21
C ASP A 312 -8.30 -7.26 5.86
N PRO A 313 -8.84 -8.50 5.85
CA PRO A 313 -9.15 -9.22 4.60
C PRO A 313 -10.36 -8.68 3.83
N LEU A 314 -11.12 -7.72 4.38
CA LEU A 314 -12.13 -7.02 3.58
C LEU A 314 -11.47 -6.13 2.52
N GLY A 315 -10.25 -5.65 2.79
CA GLY A 315 -9.52 -4.79 1.88
C GLY A 315 -10.22 -3.46 1.57
N ILE A 316 -11.12 -3.01 2.46
CA ILE A 316 -11.82 -1.74 2.27
C ILE A 316 -10.91 -0.62 2.79
N GLN A 317 -10.49 0.28 1.90
CA GLN A 317 -9.78 1.50 2.27
C GLN A 317 -10.69 2.42 3.10
N GLY A 318 -10.14 2.98 4.18
CA GLY A 318 -10.81 3.93 5.06
C GLY A 318 -10.89 5.35 4.49
N ARG A 319 -11.55 6.23 5.25
CA ARG A 319 -11.93 7.59 4.82
C ARG A 319 -11.78 8.60 5.93
N ARG A 320 -11.56 9.88 5.58
CA ARG A 320 -11.69 11.00 6.51
C ARG A 320 -13.18 11.34 6.67
N ILE A 321 -13.70 11.16 7.89
CA ILE A 321 -15.11 11.36 8.23
C ILE A 321 -15.36 12.68 8.97
N TYR A 322 -14.30 13.31 9.50
CA TYR A 322 -14.36 14.59 10.18
C TYR A 322 -13.10 15.42 9.93
N LYS A 323 -13.27 16.73 9.79
CA LYS A 323 -12.20 17.74 9.77
C LYS A 323 -12.72 19.07 10.31
N HIS A 324 -12.21 19.52 11.46
CA HIS A 324 -12.55 20.83 12.02
C HIS A 324 -11.51 21.29 13.04
N LYS A 325 -11.13 22.58 12.99
CA LYS A 325 -10.22 23.22 13.98
C LYS A 325 -8.93 22.42 14.27
N GLY A 326 -8.34 21.82 13.23
CA GLY A 326 -7.12 21.03 13.36
C GLY A 326 -7.32 19.64 13.95
N ILE A 327 -8.55 19.16 14.13
CA ILE A 327 -8.84 17.76 14.45
C ILE A 327 -9.42 17.07 13.23
N GLU A 328 -8.92 15.88 12.94
CA GLU A 328 -9.45 14.99 11.92
C GLU A 328 -9.82 13.64 12.54
N ILE A 329 -10.88 13.02 12.03
CA ILE A 329 -11.22 11.63 12.38
C ILE A 329 -11.31 10.85 11.09
N TRP A 330 -10.60 9.73 11.05
CA TRP A 330 -10.58 8.78 9.95
C TRP A 330 -11.14 7.45 10.41
N SER A 331 -11.84 6.74 9.52
CA SER A 331 -12.48 5.47 9.85
C SER A 331 -12.34 4.46 8.71
N ARG A 332 -12.00 3.22 9.06
CA ARG A 332 -11.88 2.08 8.14
C ARG A 332 -12.80 0.96 8.63
N PRO A 333 -13.75 0.48 7.80
CA PRO A 333 -14.49 -0.75 8.09
C PRO A 333 -13.54 -1.95 8.05
N ILE A 334 -13.63 -2.81 9.06
CA ILE A 334 -12.80 -4.00 9.23
C ILE A 334 -13.64 -5.18 9.75
N THR A 335 -13.05 -6.37 9.73
CA THR A 335 -13.59 -7.57 10.40
C THR A 335 -13.46 -7.49 11.93
N PRO A 336 -14.31 -8.20 12.70
CA PRO A 336 -15.44 -9.02 12.25
C PRO A 336 -16.65 -8.18 11.81
N LEU A 337 -17.55 -8.78 11.04
CA LEU A 337 -18.89 -8.25 10.81
C LEU A 337 -19.90 -9.02 11.66
N TYR A 338 -20.96 -8.35 12.08
CA TYR A 338 -22.13 -8.98 12.68
C TYR A 338 -23.38 -8.46 12.01
N GLN A 339 -24.13 -9.36 11.36
CA GLN A 339 -25.25 -9.00 10.49
C GLN A 339 -24.81 -7.97 9.44
N ASN A 340 -25.38 -6.77 9.44
CA ASN A 340 -25.06 -5.68 8.52
C ASN A 340 -24.13 -4.62 9.14
N TYR A 341 -23.53 -4.89 10.30
CA TYR A 341 -22.65 -3.98 11.00
C TYR A 341 -21.20 -4.43 10.89
N PHE A 342 -20.34 -3.53 10.41
CA PHE A 342 -18.89 -3.72 10.43
C PHE A 342 -18.31 -3.44 11.81
N SER A 343 -17.14 -3.99 12.08
CA SER A 343 -16.19 -3.42 13.04
C SER A 343 -15.43 -2.28 12.38
N TYR A 344 -14.79 -1.42 13.16
CA TYR A 344 -14.10 -0.25 12.63
C TYR A 344 -12.75 -0.02 13.28
N ALA A 345 -11.76 0.38 12.50
CA ALA A 345 -10.61 1.11 13.02
C ALA A 345 -10.86 2.62 12.86
N ILE A 346 -10.54 3.40 13.89
CA ILE A 346 -10.85 4.84 13.96
C ILE A 346 -9.61 5.58 14.44
N ALA A 347 -9.07 6.49 13.61
CA ALA A 347 -7.93 7.31 13.96
C ALA A 347 -8.35 8.77 14.21
N PHE A 348 -8.09 9.25 15.42
CA PHE A 348 -8.24 10.64 15.82
C PHE A 348 -6.89 11.34 15.67
N VAL A 349 -6.78 12.21 14.68
CA VAL A 349 -5.53 12.92 14.36
C VAL A 349 -5.64 14.37 14.80
N ASN A 350 -4.60 14.85 15.47
CA ASN A 350 -4.50 16.24 15.85
C ASN A 350 -3.46 16.95 14.97
N ARG A 351 -3.96 17.72 14.00
CA ARG A 351 -3.18 18.55 13.06
C ARG A 351 -2.73 19.87 13.68
N ARG A 352 -3.02 20.13 14.96
CA ARG A 352 -2.54 21.34 15.65
C ARG A 352 -1.05 21.22 15.94
N THR A 353 -0.39 22.37 15.95
CA THR A 353 1.04 22.53 16.27
C THR A 353 1.27 23.33 17.55
N ASP A 354 0.19 23.73 18.23
CA ASP A 354 0.22 24.56 19.42
C ASP A 354 -0.07 23.77 20.71
N GLY A 355 0.46 24.28 21.82
CA GLY A 355 -0.05 24.00 23.17
C GLY A 355 0.09 22.55 23.66
N THR A 356 -1.04 22.00 24.11
CA THR A 356 -1.14 20.73 24.88
C THR A 356 -2.07 19.74 24.14
N PRO A 357 -2.17 18.49 24.59
CA PRO A 357 -3.05 17.51 23.95
C PRO A 357 -4.51 18.00 23.89
N SER A 358 -5.20 17.72 22.78
CA SER A 358 -6.60 18.11 22.57
C SER A 358 -7.54 17.01 23.03
N ASP A 359 -8.52 17.37 23.86
CA ASP A 359 -9.62 16.47 24.23
C ASP A 359 -10.65 16.41 23.09
N VAL A 360 -10.88 15.22 22.55
CA VAL A 360 -11.90 14.95 21.53
C VAL A 360 -12.96 14.05 22.14
N ALA A 361 -14.21 14.49 22.10
CA ALA A 361 -15.35 13.76 22.66
C ALA A 361 -16.46 13.63 21.63
N VAL A 362 -16.81 12.38 21.28
CA VAL A 362 -17.78 12.07 20.23
C VAL A 362 -18.54 10.80 20.60
N THR A 363 -19.81 10.70 20.21
CA THR A 363 -20.56 9.44 20.38
C THR A 363 -20.19 8.44 19.30
N LEU A 364 -20.28 7.15 19.61
CA LEU A 364 -20.09 6.10 18.60
C LEU A 364 -21.06 6.28 17.41
N LYS A 365 -22.30 6.71 17.66
CA LYS A 365 -23.28 6.99 16.62
C LYS A 365 -22.83 8.10 15.66
N GLU A 366 -22.19 9.16 16.16
CA GLU A 366 -21.65 10.25 15.33
C GLU A 366 -20.49 9.76 14.44
N LEU A 367 -19.77 8.71 14.87
CA LEU A 367 -18.72 8.04 14.08
C LEU A 367 -19.29 7.03 13.05
N GLY A 368 -20.62 6.83 13.02
CA GLY A 368 -21.27 5.83 12.17
C GLY A 368 -21.42 4.44 12.81
N LEU A 369 -20.95 4.26 14.04
CA LEU A 369 -21.04 2.99 14.78
C LEU A 369 -22.42 2.88 15.43
N THR A 370 -23.32 2.17 14.74
CA THR A 370 -24.76 2.19 15.03
C THR A 370 -25.34 0.86 15.50
N SER A 371 -24.53 -0.18 15.65
CA SER A 371 -25.00 -1.49 16.12
C SER A 371 -25.70 -1.38 17.49
N PRO A 372 -26.93 -1.90 17.64
CA PRO A 372 -27.65 -1.87 18.92
C PRO A 372 -26.99 -2.73 20.00
N THR A 373 -26.17 -3.70 19.61
CA THR A 373 -25.38 -4.55 20.52
C THR A 373 -24.12 -3.86 21.06
N GLY A 374 -23.75 -2.71 20.50
CA GLY A 374 -22.54 -1.98 20.86
C GLY A 374 -21.26 -2.54 20.26
N TYR A 375 -20.14 -1.95 20.68
CA TYR A 375 -18.80 -2.23 20.18
C TYR A 375 -17.82 -2.35 21.35
N ARG A 376 -16.96 -3.37 21.35
CA ARG A 376 -15.79 -3.42 22.25
C ARG A 376 -14.72 -2.53 21.66
N VAL A 377 -14.24 -1.55 22.43
CA VAL A 377 -13.34 -0.51 21.93
C VAL A 377 -12.00 -0.57 22.64
N ASP A 378 -10.91 -0.74 21.88
CA ASP A 378 -9.54 -0.86 22.38
C ASP A 378 -8.63 0.18 21.70
N ASP A 379 -7.70 0.78 22.45
CA ASP A 379 -6.59 1.55 21.89
C ASP A 379 -5.52 0.60 21.32
N LEU A 380 -4.96 0.95 20.15
CA LEU A 380 -3.99 0.12 19.45
C LEU A 380 -2.54 0.48 19.72
N TYR A 381 -2.26 1.66 20.29
CA TYR A 381 -0.92 2.04 20.75
C TYR A 381 -0.77 1.86 22.26
N GLU A 382 -1.81 2.21 23.01
CA GLU A 382 -1.82 2.12 24.46
C GLU A 382 -2.58 0.85 24.91
N ASP A 383 -2.26 0.30 26.07
CA ASP A 383 -2.97 -0.86 26.61
C ASP A 383 -4.25 -0.43 27.34
N VAL A 384 -5.19 0.17 26.58
CA VAL A 384 -6.44 0.72 27.10
C VAL A 384 -7.65 0.04 26.44
N ASP A 385 -8.40 -0.72 27.23
CA ASP A 385 -9.71 -1.30 26.88
C ASP A 385 -10.82 -0.39 27.46
N TYR A 386 -11.63 0.20 26.58
CA TYR A 386 -12.77 1.04 26.96
C TYR A 386 -14.04 0.23 27.24
N GLY A 387 -14.00 -1.09 27.07
CA GLY A 387 -15.11 -2.01 27.25
C GLY A 387 -16.10 -1.96 26.09
N VAL A 388 -17.31 -2.48 26.34
CA VAL A 388 -18.41 -2.46 25.36
C VAL A 388 -19.19 -1.16 25.48
N LEU A 389 -19.15 -0.35 24.43
CA LEU A 389 -19.81 0.95 24.34
C LEU A 389 -21.04 0.88 23.44
N SER A 390 -22.13 1.51 23.87
CA SER A 390 -23.32 1.67 23.04
C SER A 390 -23.16 2.83 22.05
N PRO A 391 -23.96 2.90 20.97
CA PRO A 391 -23.93 4.02 20.03
C PRO A 391 -24.10 5.40 20.69
N GLN A 392 -24.79 5.49 21.83
CA GLN A 392 -25.03 6.74 22.56
C GLN A 392 -23.88 7.13 23.49
N THR A 393 -22.94 6.22 23.75
CA THR A 393 -21.82 6.48 24.66
C THR A 393 -20.81 7.40 23.99
N LYS A 394 -20.36 8.43 24.72
CA LYS A 394 -19.29 9.32 24.28
C LYS A 394 -17.93 8.71 24.59
N ILE A 395 -17.16 8.41 23.55
CA ILE A 395 -15.73 8.14 23.69
C ILE A 395 -15.01 9.48 23.90
N LYS A 396 -14.01 9.50 24.77
CA LYS A 396 -13.15 10.65 25.03
C LYS A 396 -11.71 10.23 24.87
N VAL A 397 -11.02 10.87 23.94
CA VAL A 397 -9.59 10.63 23.69
C VAL A 397 -8.84 11.95 23.82
N LYS A 398 -7.58 11.86 24.25
CA LYS A 398 -6.69 13.00 24.38
C LYS A 398 -5.56 12.82 23.38
N VAL A 399 -5.50 13.70 22.37
CA VAL A 399 -4.61 13.52 21.22
C VAL A 399 -3.51 14.58 21.24
N ASN A 400 -2.25 14.13 21.31
CA ASN A 400 -1.07 15.01 21.29
C ASN A 400 -0.99 15.81 19.98
N PRO A 401 -0.46 17.05 19.97
CA PRO A 401 -0.19 17.80 18.73
C PRO A 401 0.64 16.99 17.74
N SER A 402 0.26 16.98 16.47
CA SER A 402 0.80 16.12 15.40
C SER A 402 0.72 14.59 15.65
N GLY A 403 0.02 14.18 16.69
CA GLY A 403 -0.16 12.80 17.10
C GLY A 403 -1.50 12.20 16.71
N VAL A 404 -1.67 10.95 17.11
CA VAL A 404 -2.85 10.14 16.82
C VAL A 404 -3.25 9.30 18.04
N VAL A 405 -4.56 9.11 18.19
CA VAL A 405 -5.12 7.97 18.94
C VAL A 405 -5.85 7.10 17.92
N ILE A 406 -5.47 5.83 17.81
CA ILE A 406 -6.12 4.87 16.91
C ILE A 406 -6.81 3.79 17.74
N LEU A 407 -8.12 3.63 17.51
CA LEU A 407 -8.96 2.69 18.21
C LEU A 407 -9.42 1.59 17.26
N ARG A 408 -9.59 0.38 17.78
CA ARG A 408 -10.36 -0.70 17.15
C ARG A 408 -11.68 -0.84 17.89
N ALA A 409 -12.78 -0.88 17.15
CA ALA A 409 -14.12 -1.02 17.65
C ALA A 409 -14.77 -2.27 17.03
N ASP A 410 -14.70 -3.38 17.76
CA ASP A 410 -15.24 -4.66 17.32
C ASP A 410 -16.74 -4.75 17.63
N VAL A 411 -17.56 -4.94 16.59
CA VAL A 411 -19.01 -5.09 16.75
C VAL A 411 -19.34 -6.32 17.61
N GLN A 412 -20.23 -6.16 18.57
CA GLN A 412 -20.62 -7.25 19.46
C GLN A 412 -21.81 -8.03 18.89
N SER A 413 -21.87 -9.33 19.17
CA SER A 413 -23.05 -10.13 18.89
C SER A 413 -24.00 -10.12 20.09
N ASP A 414 -25.29 -10.44 19.88
CA ASP A 414 -26.28 -10.61 20.96
C ASP A 414 -25.86 -11.67 22.01
N TYR A 415 -24.94 -12.57 21.62
CA TYR A 415 -24.41 -13.64 22.46
C TYR A 415 -23.44 -13.13 23.54
N ASN A 416 -22.74 -12.01 23.30
CA ASN A 416 -21.72 -11.48 24.21
C ASN A 416 -22.27 -10.79 25.47
N ARG A 417 -23.60 -10.83 25.71
CA ARG A 417 -24.16 -10.59 27.05
C ARG A 417 -23.85 -11.73 28.03
N ARG A 418 -23.39 -12.91 27.58
CA ARG A 418 -23.04 -14.06 28.44
C ARG A 418 -21.90 -14.95 27.86
N VAL A 419 -20.64 -14.56 28.09
CA VAL A 419 -19.41 -15.42 28.14
C VAL A 419 -19.02 -16.21 26.86
N PRO A 420 -17.82 -16.84 26.77
CA PRO A 420 -16.71 -16.48 25.90
C PRO A 420 -16.63 -17.24 24.55
N TYR A 421 -16.11 -16.50 23.57
CA TYR A 421 -15.52 -16.85 22.26
C TYR A 421 -15.62 -18.31 21.75
N TYR A 422 -16.37 -18.50 20.66
CA TYR A 422 -16.04 -19.47 19.61
C TYR A 422 -16.28 -18.86 18.23
N SER A 423 -15.25 -18.98 17.39
CA SER A 423 -15.19 -18.57 15.99
C SER A 423 -15.99 -19.50 15.10
N THR A 424 -16.79 -18.95 14.18
CA THR A 424 -17.11 -19.60 12.90
C THR A 424 -17.35 -18.58 11.78
N THR A 425 -16.59 -18.76 10.71
CA THR A 425 -16.67 -18.10 9.41
C THR A 425 -17.91 -18.51 8.60
N GLN A 426 -18.71 -17.54 8.17
CA GLN A 426 -19.56 -17.66 6.98
C GLN A 426 -19.47 -16.36 6.17
N LYS A 427 -18.88 -16.45 4.97
CA LYS A 427 -18.82 -15.38 3.97
C LYS A 427 -20.20 -15.23 3.31
N SER A 428 -20.81 -14.06 3.43
CA SER A 428 -21.98 -13.65 2.65
C SER A 428 -21.51 -12.80 1.45
N PRO A 429 -22.10 -12.94 0.25
CA PRO A 429 -21.75 -12.12 -0.91
C PRO A 429 -22.51 -10.79 -0.81
N TYR A 430 -21.94 -9.82 -0.08
CA TYR A 430 -22.51 -8.47 0.02
C TYR A 430 -21.58 -7.47 -0.65
N ASN A 431 -22.11 -6.69 -1.60
CA ASN A 431 -21.38 -5.62 -2.29
C ASN A 431 -21.21 -4.43 -1.31
N PRO A 432 -19.99 -4.14 -0.81
CA PRO A 432 -19.77 -3.18 0.28
C PRO A 432 -19.92 -1.71 -0.14
N LEU A 433 -19.95 -1.42 -1.45
CA LEU A 433 -19.69 -0.06 -1.94
C LEU A 433 -20.83 0.95 -1.67
N ASN A 434 -22.06 0.49 -1.40
CA ASN A 434 -23.24 1.38 -1.41
C ASN A 434 -23.76 1.86 -0.04
N GLN A 435 -23.13 1.56 1.09
CA GLN A 435 -23.67 2.01 2.40
C GLN A 435 -22.68 2.59 3.41
N VAL A 436 -21.39 2.72 3.11
CA VAL A 436 -20.43 2.99 4.20
C VAL A 436 -20.42 4.45 4.65
N PHE A 437 -20.68 5.46 3.82
CA PHE A 437 -20.72 6.85 4.29
C PHE A 437 -21.70 7.74 3.51
N ARG A 438 -22.78 8.20 4.14
CA ARG A 438 -23.51 9.40 3.68
C ARG A 438 -22.81 10.61 4.29
N VAL A 439 -22.07 11.35 3.47
CA VAL A 439 -21.45 12.63 3.85
C VAL A 439 -22.53 13.54 4.45
N ARG A 440 -22.42 13.86 5.75
CA ARG A 440 -23.22 14.94 6.33
C ARG A 440 -22.46 16.23 6.13
N ASN A 441 -22.86 17.00 5.12
CA ASN A 441 -22.63 18.44 5.13
C ASN A 441 -23.49 19.01 6.26
N ASN A 442 -22.88 19.29 7.41
CA ASN A 442 -23.13 20.45 8.26
C ASN A 442 -22.43 20.27 9.61
N GLY A 443 -21.95 21.40 10.15
CA GLY A 443 -21.10 21.52 11.32
C GLY A 443 -21.65 20.89 12.60
N PHE A 444 -20.73 20.68 13.54
CA PHE A 444 -21.01 20.29 14.91
C PHE A 444 -21.63 21.45 15.69
#